data_AF-A0A951B3V2-F1
#
_entry.id   AF-A0A951B3V2-F1
#
_cell.length_a   1.000
_cell.length_b   1.000
_cell.length_c   1.000
_cell.angle_alpha   90.00
_cell.angle_beta   90.00
_cell.angle_gamma   90.00
#
_symmetry.space_group_name_H-M   'P 1'
#
loop_
_entity.id
_entity.type
_entity.pdbx_description
1 polymer ?
#
loop_
_entity_poly.entity_id
_entity_poly.type
_entity_poly.pdbx_seq_one_letter_code
_entity_poly.pdbx_strand_id
1 'polypeptide(L)'
;MARHRLTILEAELSTPAIGLALGLSPDEVIRKFSDPRVTSWFAEIWGERLFRYKAHDSSNHPGSDAQVELGALGRFDISVRCFNRNTIKFQKSKFIGSGRSATLEDLIESVESVERVVVVDLRRWPKLRFVPLDSKPLLRLIRLGRLTPTGISPNRFDTWLATSFDIAVRQTTLEDASALPSPPAATRPARPADLFG
;
A
#
# COMPACT_ATOMS: atom_id res chain seq x y z
N MET A 1 11.38 18.68 14.58
CA MET A 1 10.99 17.27 14.74
C MET A 1 11.73 16.46 13.68
N ALA A 2 12.37 15.35 14.05
CA ALA A 2 13.01 14.46 13.08
C ALA A 2 11.96 13.86 12.15
N ARG A 3 12.21 13.85 10.83
CA ARG A 3 11.33 13.17 9.86
C ARG A 3 11.51 11.66 10.01
N HIS A 4 10.41 10.91 9.96
CA HIS A 4 10.47 9.45 9.97
C HIS A 4 11.06 8.94 8.66
N ARG A 5 11.94 7.95 8.74
CA ARG A 5 12.50 7.30 7.56
C ARG A 5 11.44 6.41 6.90
N LEU A 6 11.23 6.58 5.60
CA LEU A 6 10.35 5.76 4.79
C LEU A 6 11.17 5.07 3.69
N THR A 7 11.14 3.74 3.66
CA THR A 7 11.78 2.98 2.58
C THR A 7 10.74 2.61 1.54
N ILE A 8 10.93 3.11 0.33
CA ILE A 8 10.10 2.81 -0.84
C ILE A 8 10.81 1.72 -1.63
N LEU A 9 10.06 0.69 -2.01
CA LEU A 9 10.56 -0.36 -2.91
C LEU A 9 10.11 -0.05 -4.33
N GLU A 10 11.04 -0.13 -5.27
CA GLU A 10 10.75 -0.02 -6.69
C GLU A 10 11.15 -1.30 -7.39
N ALA A 11 10.26 -1.81 -8.25
CA ALA A 11 10.50 -3.00 -9.05
C ALA A 11 10.07 -2.72 -10.50
N GLU A 12 10.92 -3.10 -11.45
CA GLU A 12 10.62 -3.02 -12.88
C GLU A 12 10.21 -4.40 -13.38
N LEU A 13 9.05 -4.48 -14.04
CA LEU A 13 8.57 -5.73 -14.60
C LEU A 13 9.03 -5.93 -16.04
N SER A 14 9.33 -7.18 -16.38
CA SER A 14 9.71 -7.56 -17.75
C SER A 14 8.47 -7.63 -18.64
N THR A 15 8.22 -6.56 -19.39
CA THR A 15 7.19 -6.53 -20.46
C THR A 15 7.34 -7.70 -21.43
N PRO A 16 8.54 -8.09 -21.90
CA PRO A 16 8.70 -9.25 -22.77
C PRO A 16 8.28 -10.57 -22.10
N ALA A 17 8.61 -10.78 -20.83
CA ALA A 17 8.23 -12.00 -20.12
C ALA A 17 6.71 -12.08 -19.89
N ILE A 18 6.07 -10.95 -19.56
CA ILE A 18 4.61 -10.86 -19.45
C ILE A 18 3.96 -11.13 -20.82
N GLY A 19 4.51 -10.56 -21.89
CA GLY A 19 4.04 -10.78 -23.25
C GLY A 19 4.10 -12.25 -23.65
N LEU A 20 5.24 -12.90 -23.42
CA LEU A 20 5.42 -14.32 -23.68
C LEU A 20 4.42 -15.18 -22.89
N ALA A 21 4.24 -14.91 -21.60
CA ALA A 21 3.36 -15.68 -20.73
C ALA A 21 1.87 -15.54 -21.12
N LEU A 22 1.48 -14.39 -21.66
CA LEU A 22 0.09 -14.10 -22.04
C LEU A 22 -0.20 -14.25 -23.54
N GLY A 23 0.82 -14.57 -24.34
CA GLY A 23 0.69 -14.58 -25.81
C GLY A 23 0.38 -13.19 -26.39
N LEU A 24 0.93 -12.14 -25.80
CA LEU A 24 0.72 -10.74 -26.21
C LEU A 24 2.02 -10.14 -26.74
N SER A 25 1.89 -9.21 -27.69
CA SER A 25 3.01 -8.36 -28.09
C SER A 25 3.40 -7.37 -26.97
N PRO A 26 4.65 -6.86 -26.94
CA PRO A 26 5.07 -5.87 -25.95
C PRO A 26 4.16 -4.62 -25.90
N ASP A 27 3.70 -4.14 -27.06
CA ASP A 27 2.81 -2.98 -27.16
C ASP A 27 1.43 -3.26 -26.55
N GLU A 28 0.91 -4.47 -26.73
CA GLU A 28 -0.36 -4.88 -26.10
C GLU A 28 -0.24 -5.00 -24.59
N VAL A 29 0.89 -5.49 -24.09
CA VAL A 29 1.17 -5.52 -22.64
C VAL A 29 1.18 -4.10 -22.10
N ILE A 30 1.93 -3.18 -22.71
CA ILE A 30 1.98 -1.77 -22.28
C ILE A 30 0.58 -1.16 -22.28
N ARG A 31 -0.18 -1.34 -23.36
CA ARG A 31 -1.53 -0.80 -23.51
C ARG A 31 -2.50 -1.35 -22.47
N LYS A 32 -2.50 -2.68 -22.25
CA LYS A 32 -3.43 -3.33 -21.31
C LYS A 32 -3.07 -3.05 -19.85
N PHE A 33 -1.78 -3.13 -19.50
CA PHE A 33 -1.33 -2.93 -18.11
C PHE A 33 -1.23 -1.46 -17.71
N SER A 34 -1.31 -0.53 -18.68
CA SER A 34 -1.58 0.88 -18.41
C SER A 34 -2.99 1.13 -17.86
N ASP A 35 -3.94 0.20 -18.03
CA ASP A 35 -5.25 0.26 -17.37
C ASP A 35 -5.11 -0.20 -15.92
N PRO A 36 -5.29 0.71 -14.94
CA PRO A 36 -5.10 0.39 -13.54
C PRO A 36 -6.06 -0.67 -13.01
N ARG A 37 -7.19 -0.92 -13.68
CA ARG A 37 -8.12 -2.00 -13.30
C ARG A 37 -7.54 -3.38 -13.56
N VAL A 38 -6.72 -3.49 -14.60
CA VAL A 38 -6.00 -4.71 -14.94
C VAL A 38 -4.81 -4.86 -14.00
N THR A 39 -3.96 -3.83 -13.90
CA THR A 39 -2.75 -3.89 -13.06
C THR A 39 -3.06 -4.03 -11.57
N SER A 40 -4.19 -3.52 -11.08
CA SER A 40 -4.56 -3.66 -9.66
C SER A 40 -4.75 -5.11 -9.22
N TRP A 41 -5.22 -6.00 -10.11
CA TRP A 41 -5.39 -7.42 -9.78
C TRP A 41 -4.05 -8.11 -9.53
N PHE A 42 -2.98 -7.62 -10.15
CA PHE A 42 -1.64 -8.17 -9.99
C PHE A 42 -0.85 -7.50 -8.86
N ALA A 43 -1.26 -6.29 -8.44
CA ALA A 43 -0.58 -5.53 -7.39
C ALA A 43 -0.54 -6.27 -6.04
N GLU A 44 -1.60 -7.00 -5.71
CA GLU A 44 -1.66 -7.82 -4.49
C GLU A 44 -0.66 -8.98 -4.54
N ILE A 45 -0.56 -9.67 -5.69
CA ILE A 45 0.38 -10.78 -5.92
C ILE A 45 1.84 -10.28 -5.85
N TRP A 46 2.14 -9.15 -6.50
CA TRP A 46 3.48 -8.58 -6.48
C TRP A 46 3.86 -8.06 -5.11
N GLY A 47 2.91 -7.42 -4.41
CA GLY A 47 3.13 -6.98 -3.04
C GLY A 47 3.34 -8.15 -2.07
N GLU A 48 2.59 -9.25 -2.22
CA GLU A 48 2.75 -10.46 -1.40
C GLU A 48 4.17 -11.01 -1.54
N ARG A 49 4.69 -11.10 -2.77
CA ARG A 49 6.07 -11.53 -3.00
C ARG A 49 7.08 -10.58 -2.37
N LEU A 50 6.93 -9.27 -2.58
CA LEU A 50 7.90 -8.26 -2.12
C LEU A 50 7.89 -8.01 -0.61
N PHE A 51 6.72 -8.04 0.02
CA PHE A 51 6.56 -7.72 1.43
C PHE A 51 6.33 -8.94 2.31
N ARG A 52 6.22 -10.14 1.69
CA ARG A 52 5.93 -11.42 2.35
C ARG A 52 4.72 -11.37 3.28
N TYR A 53 3.73 -10.57 2.90
CA TYR A 53 2.42 -10.68 3.50
C TYR A 53 1.65 -11.81 2.83
N LYS A 54 0.68 -12.38 3.52
CA LYS A 54 -0.26 -13.34 2.97
C LYS A 54 -1.60 -12.65 2.75
N ALA A 55 -2.07 -12.61 1.51
CA ALA A 55 -3.40 -12.10 1.20
C ALA A 55 -4.47 -12.98 1.84
N HIS A 56 -5.58 -12.37 2.29
CA HIS A 56 -6.72 -13.15 2.76
C HIS A 56 -7.47 -13.78 1.60
N ASP A 57 -8.10 -14.94 1.82
CA ASP A 57 -8.84 -15.66 0.77
C ASP A 57 -10.04 -14.87 0.21
N SER A 58 -10.51 -13.86 0.96
CA SER A 58 -11.64 -13.01 0.58
C SER A 58 -11.27 -11.53 0.66
N SER A 59 -11.56 -10.79 -0.40
CA SER A 59 -11.44 -9.33 -0.44
C SER A 59 -12.43 -8.61 0.48
N ASN A 60 -13.38 -9.35 1.07
CA ASN A 60 -14.30 -8.86 2.10
C ASN A 60 -13.88 -9.25 3.51
N HIS A 61 -12.65 -9.75 3.71
CA HIS A 61 -12.16 -10.11 5.03
C HIS A 61 -12.33 -8.93 6.00
N PRO A 62 -12.91 -9.16 7.19
CA PRO A 62 -13.12 -8.09 8.15
C PRO A 62 -11.76 -7.60 8.67
N GLY A 63 -11.47 -6.33 8.45
CA GLY A 63 -10.30 -5.66 9.04
C GLY A 63 -9.25 -5.26 8.03
N SER A 64 -8.78 -6.19 7.20
CA SER A 64 -7.57 -6.03 6.40
C SER A 64 -7.64 -6.74 5.05
N ASP A 65 -6.71 -6.41 4.14
CA ASP A 65 -6.59 -7.07 2.83
C ASP A 65 -5.58 -8.24 2.91
N ALA A 66 -4.59 -8.15 3.80
CA ALA A 66 -3.56 -9.15 4.01
C ALA A 66 -3.00 -9.10 5.44
N GLN A 67 -2.20 -10.10 5.82
CA GLN A 67 -1.48 -10.14 7.10
C GLN A 67 0.02 -10.42 6.90
N VAL A 68 0.86 -9.87 7.77
CA VAL A 68 2.30 -10.21 7.84
C VAL A 68 2.55 -11.04 9.09
N GLU A 69 3.16 -12.22 8.92
CA GLU A 69 3.58 -13.06 10.04
C GLU A 69 4.94 -12.59 10.59
N LEU A 70 5.01 -12.40 11.91
CA LEU A 70 6.23 -12.04 12.64
C LEU A 70 6.79 -13.22 13.45
N GLY A 71 6.43 -14.46 13.06
CA GLY A 71 6.75 -15.66 13.81
C GLY A 71 6.15 -15.65 15.23
N ALA A 72 6.95 -15.94 16.24
CA ALA A 72 6.51 -16.01 17.64
C ALA A 72 6.03 -14.66 18.21
N LEU A 73 6.38 -13.54 17.57
CA LEU A 73 5.94 -12.19 17.97
C LEU A 73 4.48 -11.89 17.58
N GLY A 74 3.87 -12.76 16.78
CA GLY A 74 2.48 -12.66 16.34
C GLY A 74 2.36 -12.26 14.87
N ARG A 75 1.32 -11.51 14.56
CA ARG A 75 0.99 -11.04 13.21
C ARG A 75 0.47 -9.61 13.26
N PHE A 76 0.53 -8.91 12.14
CA PHE A 76 -0.17 -7.63 11.98
C PHE A 76 -0.87 -7.58 10.64
N ASP A 77 -1.93 -6.77 10.61
CA ASP A 77 -2.83 -6.61 9.49
C ASP A 77 -2.38 -5.45 8.60
N ILE A 78 -2.52 -5.65 7.29
CA ILE A 78 -2.20 -4.62 6.31
C ILE A 78 -3.35 -4.40 5.34
N SER A 79 -3.39 -3.20 4.79
CA SER A 79 -4.21 -2.89 3.63
C SER A 79 -3.34 -2.62 2.41
N VAL A 80 -3.77 -3.09 1.24
CA VAL A 80 -3.11 -2.82 -0.04
C VAL A 80 -4.00 -1.88 -0.83
N ARG A 81 -3.43 -0.76 -1.27
CA ARG A 81 -4.14 0.27 -2.04
C ARG A 81 -3.41 0.55 -3.33
N CYS A 82 -4.11 0.35 -4.44
CA CYS A 82 -3.57 0.66 -5.75
C CYS A 82 -3.75 2.13 -6.06
N PHE A 83 -2.66 2.76 -6.46
CA PHE A 83 -2.60 4.14 -6.86
C PHE A 83 -2.42 4.22 -8.37
N ASN A 84 -3.38 4.88 -9.00
CA ASN A 84 -3.39 5.09 -10.44
C ASN A 84 -3.25 6.58 -10.77
N ARG A 85 -3.52 6.96 -12.03
CA ARG A 85 -3.43 8.37 -12.47
C ARG A 85 -4.43 9.31 -11.78
N ASN A 86 -5.44 8.76 -11.09
CA ASN A 86 -6.47 9.50 -10.38
C ASN A 86 -6.22 9.48 -8.86
N THR A 87 -7.27 9.75 -8.08
CA THR A 87 -7.25 9.81 -6.63
C THR A 87 -7.02 8.43 -5.99
N ILE A 88 -6.20 8.36 -4.93
CA ILE A 88 -6.07 7.16 -4.09
C ILE A 88 -7.20 7.15 -3.07
N LYS A 89 -7.96 6.06 -3.05
CA LYS A 89 -8.92 5.78 -1.97
C LYS A 89 -8.28 4.83 -0.96
N PHE A 90 -8.57 5.05 0.32
CA PHE A 90 -8.02 4.27 1.43
C PHE A 90 -9.07 3.39 2.11
N GLN A 91 -10.34 3.54 1.75
CA GLN A 91 -11.43 2.74 2.29
C GLN A 91 -11.44 1.33 1.71
N LYS A 92 -12.08 0.42 2.45
CA LYS A 92 -12.35 -0.94 1.98
C LYS A 92 -13.23 -0.92 0.73
N SER A 93 -13.01 -1.89 -0.17
CA SER A 93 -13.76 -2.03 -1.42
C SER A 93 -15.27 -2.11 -1.23
N LYS A 94 -15.75 -2.64 -0.08
CA LYS A 94 -17.19 -2.67 0.25
C LYS A 94 -17.83 -1.28 0.37
N PHE A 95 -17.05 -0.24 0.64
CA PHE A 95 -17.51 1.16 0.76
C PHE A 95 -17.27 1.98 -0.50
N ILE A 96 -16.66 1.39 -1.53
CA ILE A 96 -16.30 2.06 -2.77
C ILE A 96 -17.11 1.41 -3.91
N GLY A 97 -17.70 2.21 -4.81
CA GLY A 97 -18.42 1.72 -5.98
C GLY A 97 -19.65 2.56 -6.35
N SER A 98 -20.30 2.21 -7.46
CA SER A 98 -21.54 2.88 -7.89
C SER A 98 -22.62 2.74 -6.81
N GLY A 99 -23.27 3.85 -6.44
CA GLY A 99 -24.31 3.88 -5.41
C GLY A 99 -23.80 3.78 -3.97
N ARG A 100 -22.48 3.78 -3.74
CA ARG A 100 -21.88 3.74 -2.40
C ARG A 100 -21.24 5.07 -2.05
N SER A 101 -21.59 5.59 -0.89
CA SER A 101 -21.02 6.83 -0.35
C SER A 101 -20.30 6.50 0.96
N ALA A 102 -18.97 6.56 0.94
CA ALA A 102 -18.17 6.39 2.14
C ALA A 102 -18.21 7.65 3.01
N THR A 103 -18.41 7.46 4.31
CA THR A 103 -18.35 8.50 5.34
C THR A 103 -16.91 8.75 5.78
N LEU A 104 -16.70 9.77 6.63
CA LEU A 104 -15.40 10.02 7.25
C LEU A 104 -15.06 8.91 8.25
N GLU A 105 -16.06 8.42 8.96
CA GLU A 105 -15.98 7.31 9.90
C GLU A 105 -15.53 6.02 9.20
N ASP A 106 -16.09 5.69 8.02
CA ASP A 106 -15.68 4.52 7.23
C ASP A 106 -14.19 4.59 6.83
N LEU A 107 -13.72 5.79 6.50
CA LEU A 107 -12.32 6.03 6.17
C LEU A 107 -11.41 5.86 7.40
N ILE A 108 -11.80 6.42 8.54
CA ILE A 108 -11.08 6.26 9.80
C ILE A 108 -11.01 4.79 10.17
N GLU A 109 -12.15 4.08 10.21
CA GLU A 109 -12.21 2.65 10.52
C GLU A 109 -11.32 1.83 9.58
N SER A 110 -11.35 2.13 8.27
CA SER A 110 -10.52 1.42 7.28
C SER A 110 -9.02 1.58 7.51
N VAL A 111 -8.58 2.73 8.04
CA VAL A 111 -7.16 2.99 8.33
C VAL A 111 -6.77 2.53 9.74
N GLU A 112 -7.66 2.65 10.72
CA GLU A 112 -7.42 2.22 12.10
C GLU A 112 -7.40 0.69 12.26
N SER A 113 -8.12 -0.03 11.39
CA SER A 113 -8.18 -1.50 11.43
C SER A 113 -6.93 -2.20 10.89
N VAL A 114 -5.90 -1.45 10.47
CA VAL A 114 -4.63 -2.01 9.99
C VAL A 114 -3.45 -1.26 10.61
N GLU A 115 -2.33 -1.96 10.80
CA GLU A 115 -1.09 -1.33 11.26
C GLU A 115 -0.41 -0.57 10.10
N ARG A 116 -0.59 -1.04 8.87
CA ARG A 116 0.08 -0.48 7.69
C ARG A 116 -0.80 -0.53 6.44
N VAL A 117 -0.64 0.49 5.61
CA VAL A 117 -1.18 0.55 4.25
C VAL A 117 -0.01 0.53 3.26
N VAL A 118 0.01 -0.46 2.37
CA VAL A 118 0.95 -0.53 1.25
C VAL A 118 0.30 0.10 0.04
N VAL A 119 0.80 1.26 -0.37
CA VAL A 119 0.35 1.91 -1.61
C VAL A 119 1.18 1.40 -2.77
N VAL A 120 0.54 0.78 -3.76
CA VAL A 120 1.16 0.32 -5.00
C VAL A 120 0.91 1.36 -6.09
N ASP A 121 1.94 2.15 -6.40
CA ASP A 121 1.91 3.20 -7.43
C ASP A 121 2.21 2.59 -8.80
N LEU A 122 1.16 2.58 -9.63
CA LEU A 122 1.13 2.00 -10.97
C LEU A 122 1.34 3.05 -12.07
N ARG A 123 1.53 4.34 -11.71
CA ARG A 123 1.57 5.45 -12.68
C ARG A 123 2.75 5.35 -13.66
N ARG A 124 3.80 4.61 -13.28
CA ARG A 124 5.06 4.49 -14.01
C ARG A 124 5.28 3.13 -14.66
N TRP A 125 4.21 2.37 -14.94
CA TRP A 125 4.29 1.07 -15.61
C TRP A 125 5.32 1.06 -16.77
N PRO A 126 6.23 0.07 -16.86
CA PRO A 126 6.29 -1.20 -16.09
C PRO A 126 7.01 -1.11 -14.74
N LYS A 127 7.36 0.10 -14.28
CA LYS A 127 7.91 0.33 -12.94
C LYS A 127 6.78 0.46 -11.92
N LEU A 128 6.86 -0.39 -10.90
CA LEU A 128 5.99 -0.39 -9.74
C LEU A 128 6.72 0.26 -8.58
N ARG A 129 6.03 1.12 -7.85
CA ARG A 129 6.56 1.75 -6.64
C ARG A 129 5.67 1.39 -5.45
N PHE A 130 6.23 0.73 -4.46
CA PHE A 130 5.53 0.31 -3.25
C PHE A 130 5.90 1.21 -2.09
N VAL A 131 4.89 1.85 -1.50
CA VAL A 131 5.04 2.82 -0.42
C VAL A 131 4.38 2.26 0.85
N PRO A 132 5.15 1.63 1.74
CA PRO A 132 4.64 1.10 3.00
C PRO A 132 4.43 2.22 4.02
N LEU A 133 3.18 2.56 4.31
CA LEU A 133 2.81 3.66 5.21
C LEU A 133 2.17 3.11 6.48
N ASP A 134 2.75 3.42 7.64
CA ASP A 134 2.09 3.11 8.91
C ASP A 134 0.75 3.88 9.00
N SER A 135 -0.24 3.30 9.69
CA SER A 135 -1.59 3.90 9.78
C SER A 135 -1.60 5.25 10.50
N LYS A 136 -0.72 5.46 11.49
CA LYS A 136 -0.67 6.71 12.29
C LYS A 136 -0.48 7.99 11.45
N PRO A 137 0.52 8.10 10.55
CA PRO A 137 0.62 9.22 9.62
C PRO A 137 -0.63 9.47 8.78
N LEU A 138 -1.31 8.41 8.33
CA LEU A 138 -2.55 8.52 7.54
C LEU A 138 -3.70 9.06 8.39
N LEU A 139 -3.86 8.57 9.62
CA LEU A 139 -4.87 9.09 10.57
C LEU A 139 -4.64 10.57 10.87
N ARG A 140 -3.38 11.00 11.00
CA ARG A 140 -3.06 12.43 11.14
C ARG A 140 -3.47 13.21 9.90
N LEU A 141 -3.25 12.67 8.70
CA LEU A 141 -3.64 13.29 7.44
C LEU A 141 -5.17 13.45 7.33
N ILE A 142 -5.93 12.47 7.83
CA ILE A 142 -7.40 12.50 7.92
C ILE A 142 -7.86 13.59 8.88
N ARG A 143 -7.30 13.64 10.11
CA ARG A 143 -7.64 14.66 11.12
C ARG A 143 -7.36 16.09 10.64
N LEU A 144 -6.37 16.27 9.77
CA LEU A 144 -6.05 17.57 9.15
C LEU A 144 -6.91 17.90 7.92
N GLY A 145 -7.89 17.06 7.57
CA GLY A 145 -8.74 17.23 6.39
C GLY A 145 -8.02 17.09 5.05
N ARG A 146 -6.80 16.54 5.05
CA ARG A 146 -5.95 16.40 3.85
C ARG A 146 -6.15 15.07 3.13
N LEU A 147 -6.62 14.06 3.84
CA LEU A 147 -7.11 12.79 3.30
C LEU A 147 -8.61 12.69 3.63
N THR A 148 -9.44 12.67 2.59
CA THR A 148 -10.91 12.68 2.69
C THR A 148 -11.50 11.37 2.18
N PRO A 149 -12.82 11.13 2.35
CA PRO A 149 -13.46 9.97 1.75
C PRO A 149 -13.42 9.94 0.21
N THR A 150 -13.19 11.08 -0.44
CA THR A 150 -12.95 11.10 -1.89
C THR A 150 -11.54 10.63 -2.24
N GLY A 151 -10.63 10.64 -1.27
CA GLY A 151 -9.25 10.18 -1.36
C GLY A 151 -8.23 11.32 -1.37
N ILE A 152 -6.99 11.03 -1.78
CA ILE A 152 -5.93 12.03 -1.98
C ILE A 152 -5.44 12.02 -3.43
N SER A 153 -5.30 13.22 -4.01
CA SER A 153 -4.83 13.34 -5.40
C SER A 153 -3.34 13.03 -5.51
N PRO A 154 -2.86 12.65 -6.71
CA PRO A 154 -1.49 12.20 -6.85
C PRO A 154 -0.44 13.22 -6.41
N ASN A 155 -0.57 14.47 -6.86
CA ASN A 155 0.36 15.53 -6.52
C ASN A 155 0.36 15.84 -5.02
N ARG A 156 -0.81 15.77 -4.36
CA ARG A 156 -0.92 15.98 -2.91
C ARG A 156 -0.26 14.84 -2.14
N PHE A 157 -0.42 13.61 -2.60
CA PHE A 157 0.24 12.44 -2.02
C PHE A 157 1.77 12.54 -2.14
N ASP A 158 2.29 12.81 -3.32
CA ASP A 158 3.75 12.96 -3.53
C ASP A 158 4.32 14.13 -2.70
N THR A 159 3.62 15.27 -2.65
CA THR A 159 4.01 16.42 -1.81
C THR A 159 4.02 16.05 -0.33
N TRP A 160 3.00 15.33 0.14
CA TRP A 160 2.92 14.87 1.52
C TRP A 160 4.07 13.92 1.86
N LEU A 161 4.40 12.97 0.97
CA LEU A 161 5.54 12.07 1.17
C LEU A 161 6.86 12.85 1.31
N ALA A 162 7.14 13.75 0.35
CA ALA A 162 8.39 14.50 0.31
C ALA A 162 8.58 15.43 1.52
N THR A 163 7.48 15.97 2.06
CA THR A 163 7.51 16.88 3.21
C THR A 163 7.53 16.15 4.55
N SER A 164 6.91 14.98 4.65
CA SER A 164 6.68 14.29 5.93
C SER A 164 7.74 13.24 6.26
N PHE A 165 8.43 12.70 5.25
CA PHE A 165 9.35 11.59 5.41
C PHE A 165 10.75 11.89 4.88
N ASP A 166 11.73 11.19 5.44
CA ASP A 166 13.04 11.03 4.83
C ASP A 166 13.01 9.75 3.98
N ILE A 167 13.00 9.92 2.65
CA ILE A 167 12.70 8.84 1.71
C ILE A 167 13.98 8.16 1.25
N ALA A 168 14.09 6.86 1.50
CA ALA A 168 15.07 5.99 0.86
C ALA A 168 14.38 5.13 -0.20
N VAL A 169 14.94 5.07 -1.41
CA VAL A 169 14.43 4.20 -2.49
C VAL A 169 15.35 2.99 -2.60
N ARG A 170 14.76 1.79 -2.64
CA ARG A 170 15.46 0.53 -2.92
C ARG A 170 14.90 -0.08 -4.19
N GLN A 171 15.78 -0.28 -5.16
CA GLN A 171 15.46 -1.08 -6.34
C GLN A 171 15.51 -2.56 -5.95
N THR A 172 14.52 -3.32 -6.41
CA THR A 172 14.45 -4.77 -6.19
C THR A 172 13.97 -5.44 -7.47
N THR A 173 14.46 -6.64 -7.74
CA THR A 173 13.78 -7.53 -8.69
C THR A 173 12.69 -8.30 -7.94
N LEU A 174 11.67 -8.79 -8.65
CA LEU A 174 10.68 -9.69 -8.04
C LEU A 174 11.28 -11.06 -7.70
N GLU A 175 12.40 -11.43 -8.32
CA GLU A 175 13.12 -12.68 -8.08
C GLU A 175 13.88 -12.64 -6.74
N ASP A 176 14.41 -11.48 -6.36
CA ASP A 176 15.17 -11.25 -5.12
C ASP A 176 14.28 -11.07 -3.87
N ALA A 177 12.96 -11.07 -4.01
CA ALA A 177 12.02 -10.75 -2.93
C ALA A 177 12.13 -11.69 -1.70
N SER A 178 12.66 -12.89 -1.91
CA SER A 178 13.02 -13.87 -0.87
C SER A 178 14.23 -13.49 0.01
N ALA A 179 14.90 -12.36 -0.27
CA ALA A 179 16.02 -11.83 0.52
C ALA A 179 15.73 -10.49 1.22
N LEU A 180 14.55 -9.88 1.02
CA LEU A 180 14.24 -8.58 1.65
C LEU A 180 14.17 -8.71 3.19
N PRO A 181 14.84 -7.81 3.94
CA PRO A 181 14.77 -7.82 5.40
C PRO A 181 13.34 -7.51 5.84
N SER A 182 12.86 -8.21 6.86
CA SER A 182 11.61 -7.88 7.52
C SER A 182 11.59 -6.38 7.84
N PRO A 183 10.45 -5.69 7.66
CA PRO A 183 10.37 -4.28 7.99
C PRO A 183 10.83 -4.08 9.44
N PRO A 184 11.53 -2.97 9.75
CA PRO A 184 11.98 -2.71 11.11
C PRO A 184 10.78 -2.86 12.04
N ALA A 185 10.93 -3.72 13.05
CA ALA A 185 9.91 -3.94 14.06
C ALA A 185 9.46 -2.56 14.54
N ALA A 186 8.15 -2.29 14.47
CA ALA A 186 7.62 -1.03 14.98
C ALA A 186 8.11 -0.89 16.42
N THR A 187 8.99 0.06 16.67
CA THR A 187 9.45 0.37 18.02
C THR A 187 8.20 0.84 18.74
N ARG A 188 7.58 -0.07 19.50
CA ARG A 188 6.40 0.23 20.28
C ARG A 188 6.81 1.40 21.17
N PRO A 189 6.17 2.58 21.08
CA PRO A 189 6.40 3.58 22.11
C PRO A 189 6.12 2.89 23.44
N ALA A 190 7.06 3.02 24.39
CA ALA A 190 6.87 2.50 25.73
C ALA A 190 5.47 2.88 26.18
N ARG A 191 4.65 1.89 26.57
CA ARG A 191 3.38 2.19 27.23
C ARG A 191 3.72 3.14 28.37
N PRO A 192 3.08 4.31 28.52
CA PRO A 192 3.17 5.02 29.78
C PRO A 192 2.72 4.03 30.85
N ALA A 193 3.65 3.64 31.71
CA ALA A 193 3.33 2.91 32.92
C ALA A 193 2.48 3.86 33.77
N ASP A 194 1.30 3.36 34.16
CA ASP A 194 0.60 3.73 35.38
C ASP A 194 0.50 5.23 35.68
N LEU A 195 -0.54 5.86 35.13
CA LEU A 195 -1.09 7.14 35.63
C LEU A 195 -2.48 6.98 36.26
N PHE A 196 -2.81 5.77 36.73
CA PHE A 196 -3.96 5.53 37.61
C PHE A 196 -3.59 4.45 38.62
N GLY A 197 -3.05 4.92 39.75
CA GLY A 197 -2.87 4.20 41.01
C GLY A 197 -2.95 5.22 42.13
#